data_AF-B8LXY1-F1
#
_entry.id   AF-B8LXY1-F1
#
_cell.length_a   1.000
_cell.length_b   1.000
_cell.length_c   1.000
_cell.angle_alpha   90.00
_cell.angle_beta   90.00
_cell.angle_gamma   90.00
#
_symmetry.space_group_name_H-M   'P 1'
#
loop_
_entity.id
_entity.type
_entity.pdbx_description
1 polymer ?
#
loop_
_entity_poly.entity_id
_entity_poly.type
_entity_poly.pdbx_seq_one_letter_code
_entity_poly.pdbx_strand_id
1 'polypeptide(L)'
;MEFRYSEYIDPTTYETHGLCDGIDLRIHKDPHGEIRGALRCQHDWTRLVAPVKQPFWGTLGDPYSFVRVTIPETLPERLEILSYANEFAFIYDDAITEDLDQRLDSSNRREILDEFGSSNFSLQQQKDRAHHNQQDAALRREGVKQIQEQIFKEMLAIDKERAITTMKMWQKFVKVQSSRKRSEPFSGLDEYLPYRISDAGELFWFGLITFGMGLTIPEHEMSLCKELDQPAWEALALTNDLYSWEKERDDAAKAGEALVVNAIWILMQQYSVSETEAKDLCRQKIKESVSRAVQIAESTRNRTDLSLDLRQYTDAITYSVSGNLVWSIYCPRYHAKQVERNNVFLSEYLREESFDPQDQLHQQPQMSQSNHNAQDNNHATSGSYSHNKYTSNNSRASSSFQLRQNSDLLNIAVGRKQS
;
A
#
# COMPACT_ATOMS: atom_id res chain seq x y z
N MET A 1 -20.25 -15.38 -0.21
CA MET A 1 -19.71 -14.71 -1.43
C MET A 1 -19.70 -15.67 -2.62
N GLU A 2 -19.85 -15.19 -3.86
CA GLU A 2 -19.59 -15.98 -5.08
C GLU A 2 -18.11 -15.79 -5.48
N PHE A 3 -17.37 -16.89 -5.71
CA PHE A 3 -15.95 -16.83 -6.06
C PHE A 3 -15.74 -16.93 -7.57
N ARG A 4 -15.15 -15.90 -8.16
CA ARG A 4 -14.91 -15.80 -9.61
C ARG A 4 -13.44 -15.71 -9.94
N TYR A 5 -12.68 -14.96 -9.15
CA TYR A 5 -11.30 -14.59 -9.46
C TYR A 5 -10.26 -15.38 -8.68
N SER A 6 -10.70 -16.22 -7.74
CA SER A 6 -9.82 -17.09 -6.95
C SER A 6 -10.11 -18.58 -7.08
N GLU A 7 -9.11 -19.37 -6.70
CA GLU A 7 -9.22 -20.81 -6.54
C GLU A 7 -9.02 -21.22 -5.07
N TYR A 8 -9.62 -22.34 -4.71
CA TYR A 8 -9.45 -22.97 -3.40
C TYR A 8 -8.10 -23.66 -3.33
N ILE A 9 -7.39 -23.50 -2.22
CA ILE A 9 -6.15 -24.23 -1.96
C ILE A 9 -6.42 -25.39 -1.02
N ASP A 10 -5.89 -26.58 -1.37
CA ASP A 10 -6.01 -27.78 -0.56
C ASP A 10 -5.33 -27.58 0.81
N PRO A 11 -6.05 -27.74 1.94
CA PRO A 11 -5.50 -27.58 3.29
C PRO A 11 -4.32 -28.51 3.62
N THR A 12 -4.09 -29.55 2.83
CA THR A 12 -2.91 -30.43 2.98
C THR A 12 -1.61 -29.81 2.45
N THR A 13 -1.68 -28.68 1.72
CA THR A 13 -0.50 -28.04 1.09
C THR A 13 0.04 -26.85 1.88
N TYR A 14 -0.57 -26.49 3.02
CA TYR A 14 -0.10 -25.39 3.87
C TYR A 14 -0.36 -25.67 5.36
N GLU A 15 0.44 -25.02 6.20
CA GLU A 15 0.24 -25.03 7.65
C GLU A 15 -0.66 -23.87 8.09
N THR A 16 -1.43 -24.09 9.16
CA THR A 16 -2.25 -23.05 9.79
C THR A 16 -1.95 -22.87 11.27
N HIS A 17 -1.22 -23.81 11.90
CA HIS A 17 -1.03 -23.88 13.35
C HIS A 17 -2.35 -23.83 14.16
N GLY A 18 -3.48 -24.14 13.51
CA GLY A 18 -4.84 -24.03 14.06
C GLY A 18 -5.29 -22.58 14.30
N LEU A 19 -4.71 -21.59 13.62
CA LEU A 19 -4.95 -20.16 13.83
C LEU A 19 -5.94 -19.53 12.84
N CYS A 20 -6.51 -20.30 11.91
CA CYS A 20 -7.57 -19.85 11.00
C CYS A 20 -8.68 -20.91 10.82
N ASP A 21 -8.92 -21.74 11.84
CA ASP A 21 -9.90 -22.83 11.76
C ASP A 21 -11.29 -22.31 11.35
N GLY A 22 -11.92 -22.97 10.37
CA GLY A 22 -13.20 -22.56 9.79
C GLY A 22 -13.11 -21.57 8.64
N ILE A 23 -11.90 -21.18 8.21
CA ILE A 23 -11.67 -20.27 7.08
C ILE A 23 -10.81 -20.98 6.03
N ASP A 24 -11.36 -21.15 4.82
CA ASP A 24 -10.63 -21.71 3.69
C ASP A 24 -9.57 -20.74 3.17
N LEU A 25 -8.42 -21.25 2.72
CA LEU A 25 -7.48 -20.45 1.94
C LEU A 25 -7.91 -20.42 0.48
N ARG A 26 -7.90 -19.21 -0.09
CA ARG A 26 -8.05 -19.00 -1.53
C ARG A 26 -6.90 -18.16 -2.05
N ILE A 27 -6.54 -18.35 -3.31
CA ILE A 27 -5.54 -17.53 -4.00
C ILE A 27 -6.13 -16.96 -5.29
N HIS A 28 -5.83 -15.71 -5.58
CA HIS A 28 -6.21 -15.08 -6.84
C HIS A 28 -5.56 -15.81 -8.04
N LYS A 29 -6.34 -16.04 -9.10
CA LYS A 29 -5.98 -16.85 -10.28
C LYS A 29 -4.90 -16.21 -11.15
N ASP A 30 -4.82 -14.88 -11.22
CA ASP A 30 -3.71 -14.17 -11.86
C ASP A 30 -2.44 -14.33 -11.00
N PRO A 31 -1.39 -15.03 -11.47
CA PRO A 31 -0.17 -15.21 -10.71
C PRO A 31 0.82 -14.04 -10.85
N HIS A 32 0.57 -13.11 -11.76
CA HIS A 32 1.54 -12.09 -12.18
C HIS A 32 1.17 -10.68 -11.73
N GLY A 33 -0.12 -10.35 -11.61
CA GLY A 33 -0.56 -8.98 -11.27
C GLY A 33 0.06 -8.41 -10.01
N GLU A 34 0.19 -9.22 -8.94
CA GLU A 34 0.86 -8.77 -7.71
C GLU A 34 2.36 -8.56 -7.89
N ILE A 35 3.04 -9.44 -8.64
CA ILE A 35 4.47 -9.33 -8.91
C ILE A 35 4.78 -8.06 -9.69
N ARG A 36 4.01 -7.79 -10.77
CA ARG A 36 4.15 -6.56 -11.56
C ARG A 36 3.97 -5.32 -10.70
N GLY A 37 2.89 -5.27 -9.90
CA GLY A 37 2.57 -4.12 -9.05
C GLY A 37 3.66 -3.85 -8.02
N ALA A 38 4.13 -4.89 -7.33
CA ALA A 38 5.17 -4.78 -6.32
C ALA A 38 6.50 -4.32 -6.92
N LEU A 39 7.00 -4.98 -7.98
CA LEU A 39 8.27 -4.61 -8.60
C LEU A 39 8.25 -3.19 -9.19
N ARG A 40 7.12 -2.78 -9.78
CA ARG A 40 6.92 -1.41 -10.27
C ARG A 40 7.02 -0.39 -9.12
N CYS A 41 6.41 -0.67 -7.98
CA CYS A 41 6.51 0.17 -6.78
C CYS A 41 7.96 0.23 -6.26
N GLN A 42 8.64 -0.91 -6.16
CA GLN A 42 10.03 -0.97 -5.70
C GLN A 42 10.96 -0.15 -6.62
N HIS A 43 10.73 -0.21 -7.95
CA HIS A 43 11.46 0.60 -8.92
C HIS A 43 11.20 2.09 -8.75
N ASP A 44 9.94 2.49 -8.65
CA ASP A 44 9.57 3.90 -8.45
C ASP A 44 10.10 4.45 -7.12
N TRP A 45 10.05 3.68 -6.04
CA TRP A 45 10.65 4.06 -4.76
C TRP A 45 12.16 4.27 -4.88
N THR A 46 12.88 3.34 -5.53
CA THR A 46 14.33 3.45 -5.78
C THR A 46 14.68 4.73 -6.55
N ARG A 47 13.84 5.07 -7.53
CA ARG A 47 14.04 6.22 -8.43
C ARG A 47 13.69 7.55 -7.78
N LEU A 48 12.61 7.61 -7.00
CA LEU A 48 12.00 8.86 -6.52
C LEU A 48 12.34 9.17 -5.07
N VAL A 49 12.52 8.15 -4.23
CA VAL A 49 12.66 8.31 -2.79
C VAL A 49 14.08 7.97 -2.35
N ALA A 50 14.39 6.69 -2.27
CA ALA A 50 15.68 6.23 -1.77
C ALA A 50 15.99 4.82 -2.29
N PRO A 51 17.27 4.45 -2.38
CA PRO A 51 17.64 3.07 -2.70
C PRO A 51 16.95 2.09 -1.74
N VAL A 52 16.25 1.11 -2.30
CA VAL A 52 15.75 -0.06 -1.57
C VAL A 52 16.49 -1.29 -2.07
N LYS A 53 16.80 -2.24 -1.18
CA LYS A 53 17.40 -3.51 -1.58
C LYS A 53 16.42 -4.23 -2.51
N GLN A 54 16.89 -4.62 -3.69
CA GLN A 54 16.10 -5.33 -4.69
C GLN A 54 16.45 -6.83 -4.69
N PRO A 55 15.46 -7.74 -4.65
CA PRO A 55 14.05 -7.45 -4.38
C PRO A 55 13.83 -7.03 -2.91
N PHE A 56 12.89 -6.12 -2.70
CA PHE A 56 12.34 -5.85 -1.38
C PHE A 56 11.28 -6.91 -1.07
N TRP A 57 11.34 -7.50 0.12
CA TRP A 57 10.39 -8.52 0.55
C TRP A 57 9.31 -7.88 1.41
N GLY A 58 8.46 -7.09 0.74
CA GLY A 58 7.20 -6.57 1.29
C GLY A 58 6.09 -7.61 1.15
N THR A 59 5.26 -7.44 0.12
CA THR A 59 4.06 -8.24 -0.18
C THR A 59 4.39 -9.61 -0.77
N LEU A 60 5.50 -9.72 -1.52
CA LEU A 60 5.81 -10.90 -2.32
C LEU A 60 6.22 -12.11 -1.48
N GLY A 61 5.75 -13.29 -1.90
CA GLY A 61 6.14 -14.57 -1.34
C GLY A 61 5.72 -15.74 -2.23
N ASP A 62 6.60 -16.72 -2.41
CA ASP A 62 6.31 -17.98 -3.10
C ASP A 62 5.97 -19.08 -2.08
N PRO A 63 4.84 -19.81 -2.24
CA PRO A 63 3.85 -19.67 -3.32
C PRO A 63 2.73 -18.66 -3.03
N TYR A 64 2.70 -18.08 -1.83
CA TYR A 64 1.60 -17.27 -1.32
C TYR A 64 2.02 -15.79 -1.21
N SER A 65 1.79 -14.98 -2.25
CA SER A 65 1.97 -13.52 -2.16
C SER A 65 0.78 -12.86 -1.47
N PHE A 66 1.03 -11.82 -0.67
CA PHE A 66 0.09 -11.31 0.32
C PHE A 66 -1.25 -10.88 -0.28
N VAL A 67 -1.27 -9.99 -1.26
CA VAL A 67 -2.53 -9.48 -1.84
C VAL A 67 -3.33 -10.61 -2.47
N ARG A 68 -2.67 -11.52 -3.19
CA ARG A 68 -3.31 -12.68 -3.84
C ARG A 68 -4.00 -13.61 -2.86
N VAL A 69 -3.52 -13.76 -1.63
CA VAL A 69 -4.16 -14.64 -0.63
C VAL A 69 -5.05 -13.90 0.37
N THR A 70 -4.85 -12.60 0.58
CA THR A 70 -5.63 -11.82 1.56
C THR A 70 -6.85 -11.15 0.96
N ILE A 71 -6.82 -10.78 -0.33
CA ILE A 71 -7.97 -10.25 -1.09
C ILE A 71 -8.12 -11.07 -2.38
N PRO A 72 -8.38 -12.39 -2.27
CA PRO A 72 -8.29 -13.32 -3.40
C PRO A 72 -9.36 -13.05 -4.48
N GLU A 73 -10.44 -12.35 -4.16
CA GLU A 73 -11.49 -11.94 -5.09
C GLU A 73 -11.34 -10.49 -5.59
N THR A 74 -10.12 -9.95 -5.53
CA THR A 74 -9.80 -8.68 -6.21
C THR A 74 -10.18 -8.76 -7.69
N LEU A 75 -10.76 -7.70 -8.23
CA LEU A 75 -11.03 -7.59 -9.67
C LEU A 75 -9.70 -7.61 -10.44
N PRO A 76 -9.54 -8.43 -11.50
CA PRO A 76 -8.25 -8.62 -12.16
C PRO A 76 -7.61 -7.31 -12.63
N GLU A 77 -8.39 -6.38 -13.16
CA GLU A 77 -7.93 -5.06 -13.63
C GLU A 77 -7.47 -4.13 -12.49
N ARG A 78 -7.76 -4.48 -11.23
CA ARG A 78 -7.39 -3.72 -10.03
C ARG A 78 -6.20 -4.34 -9.29
N LEU A 79 -5.87 -5.61 -9.54
CA LEU A 79 -4.86 -6.35 -8.77
C LEU A 79 -3.49 -5.68 -8.78
N GLU A 80 -3.04 -5.21 -9.93
CA GLU A 80 -1.71 -4.60 -10.06
C GLU A 80 -1.58 -3.31 -9.24
N ILE A 81 -2.55 -2.39 -9.35
CA ILE A 81 -2.52 -1.13 -8.60
C ILE A 81 -2.75 -1.36 -7.10
N LEU A 82 -3.55 -2.36 -6.72
CA LEU A 82 -3.74 -2.75 -5.33
C LEU A 82 -2.43 -3.25 -4.71
N SER A 83 -1.71 -4.08 -5.46
CA SER A 83 -0.42 -4.65 -5.05
C SER A 83 0.68 -3.59 -5.01
N TYR A 84 0.69 -2.65 -5.95
CA TYR A 84 1.57 -1.49 -5.92
C TYR A 84 1.33 -0.65 -4.65
N ALA A 85 0.07 -0.35 -4.31
CA ALA A 85 -0.26 0.42 -3.12
C ALA A 85 0.10 -0.32 -1.82
N ASN A 86 -0.09 -1.63 -1.77
CA ASN A 86 0.31 -2.44 -0.62
C ASN A 86 1.82 -2.53 -0.45
N GLU A 87 2.57 -2.69 -1.54
CA GLU A 87 4.04 -2.68 -1.51
C GLU A 87 4.58 -1.34 -1.03
N PHE A 88 3.98 -0.23 -1.50
CA PHE A 88 4.29 1.10 -0.98
C PHE A 88 4.10 1.17 0.54
N ALA A 89 3.01 0.61 1.07
CA ALA A 89 2.77 0.62 2.51
C ALA A 89 3.84 -0.15 3.29
N PHE A 90 4.27 -1.33 2.82
CA PHE A 90 5.37 -2.08 3.45
C PHE A 90 6.71 -1.34 3.41
N ILE A 91 7.06 -0.75 2.25
CA ILE A 91 8.30 0.02 2.13
C ILE A 91 8.24 1.25 3.04
N TYR A 92 7.09 1.94 3.08
CA TYR A 92 6.89 3.13 3.91
C TYR A 92 6.98 2.83 5.41
N ASP A 93 6.45 1.69 5.86
CA ASP A 93 6.51 1.23 7.26
C ASP A 93 7.94 0.92 7.71
N ASP A 94 8.70 0.17 6.91
CA ASP A 94 10.13 -0.11 7.18
C ASP A 94 10.95 1.18 7.13
N ALA A 95 10.70 2.04 6.15
CA ALA A 95 11.34 3.33 5.98
C ALA A 95 11.17 4.25 7.20
N ILE A 96 9.96 4.32 7.78
CA ILE A 96 9.71 5.10 9.00
C ILE A 96 10.47 4.51 10.19
N THR A 97 10.59 3.18 10.26
CA THR A 97 11.21 2.47 11.38
C THR A 97 12.75 2.51 11.32
N GLU A 98 13.35 2.52 10.13
CA GLU A 98 14.81 2.42 9.90
C GLU A 98 15.56 3.78 9.83
N ASP A 99 14.99 4.89 10.32
CA ASP A 99 15.65 6.22 10.34
C ASP A 99 15.80 6.91 8.96
N LEU A 100 14.71 6.96 8.19
CA LEU A 100 14.47 8.11 7.32
C LEU A 100 14.05 9.30 8.17
N ASP A 101 15.03 9.96 8.81
CA ASP A 101 14.99 11.28 9.46
C ASP A 101 13.65 11.53 10.19
N GLN A 102 13.58 11.43 11.53
CA GLN A 102 12.35 11.64 12.34
C GLN A 102 11.53 12.94 12.01
N ARG A 103 12.11 13.85 11.21
CA ARG A 103 11.47 15.02 10.58
C ARG A 103 10.57 14.72 9.37
N LEU A 104 10.83 13.65 8.61
CA LEU A 104 10.00 13.16 7.51
C LEU A 104 8.63 12.73 8.02
N ASP A 105 8.61 11.96 9.10
CA ASP A 105 7.39 11.39 9.69
C ASP A 105 6.42 12.47 10.22
N SER A 106 6.92 13.45 10.98
CA SER A 106 6.04 14.50 11.54
C SER A 106 5.60 15.57 10.53
N SER A 107 6.36 15.80 9.45
CA SER A 107 6.05 16.83 8.44
C SER A 107 5.23 16.27 7.27
N ASN A 108 5.58 15.10 6.76
CA ASN A 108 4.84 14.43 5.69
C ASN A 108 3.43 14.06 6.14
N ARG A 109 3.29 13.53 7.37
CA ARG A 109 1.97 13.26 7.97
C ARG A 109 1.14 14.51 8.24
N ARG A 110 1.69 15.73 8.22
CA ARG A 110 0.92 16.99 8.33
C ARG A 110 0.55 17.53 6.95
N GLU A 111 1.50 17.55 6.01
CA GLU A 111 1.28 18.02 4.64
C GLU A 111 0.26 17.16 3.88
N ILE A 112 0.31 15.82 4.03
CA ILE A 112 -0.72 14.91 3.51
C ILE A 112 -2.12 15.35 3.99
N LEU A 113 -2.27 15.77 5.25
CA LEU A 113 -3.59 16.13 5.79
C LEU A 113 -4.12 17.44 5.21
N ASP A 114 -3.23 18.39 4.97
CA ASP A 114 -3.56 19.74 4.51
C ASP A 114 -3.88 19.76 3.00
N GLU A 115 -3.13 19.02 2.19
CA GLU A 115 -3.30 18.99 0.73
C GLU A 115 -4.51 18.16 0.30
N PHE A 116 -4.80 17.06 0.99
CA PHE A 116 -6.01 16.29 0.72
C PHE A 116 -7.30 16.92 1.28
N GLY A 117 -7.20 17.75 2.33
CA GLY A 117 -8.34 18.49 2.90
C GLY A 117 -8.75 19.72 2.08
N SER A 118 -7.82 20.23 1.26
CA SER A 118 -8.05 21.33 0.33
C SER A 118 -8.36 20.74 -1.05
N SER A 119 -9.56 20.93 -1.57
CA SER A 119 -10.02 20.37 -2.86
C SER A 119 -9.29 20.89 -4.12
N ASN A 120 -8.08 21.46 -3.99
CA ASN A 120 -7.30 22.06 -5.05
C ASN A 120 -5.89 21.46 -5.06
N PHE A 121 -5.70 20.46 -5.92
CA PHE A 121 -4.42 19.87 -6.27
C PHE A 121 -3.63 20.88 -7.12
N SER A 122 -2.63 21.55 -6.54
CA SER A 122 -1.75 22.44 -7.31
C SER A 122 -0.30 22.33 -6.85
N LEU A 123 0.53 21.85 -7.77
CA LEU A 123 1.98 21.80 -7.67
C LEU A 123 2.56 23.20 -7.83
N GLN A 124 3.18 23.75 -6.79
CA GLN A 124 4.07 24.90 -6.94
C GLN A 124 5.28 24.78 -6.02
N GLN A 125 6.46 24.92 -6.61
CA GLN A 125 7.77 24.66 -6.03
C GLN A 125 8.58 25.96 -5.99
N GLN A 126 9.22 26.30 -4.86
CA GLN A 126 10.45 27.12 -4.86
C GLN A 126 11.22 27.11 -3.52
N LYS A 127 12.51 26.71 -3.61
CA LYS A 127 13.80 27.32 -3.16
C LYS A 127 13.80 28.19 -1.88
N ASP A 128 14.80 28.22 -1.00
CA ASP A 128 16.27 28.01 -1.04
C ASP A 128 16.79 27.94 0.45
N ARG A 129 17.97 27.35 0.72
CA ARG A 129 19.00 27.97 1.58
C ARG A 129 19.79 27.18 2.66
N ALA A 130 19.55 25.89 2.99
CA ALA A 130 20.23 25.22 4.14
C ALA A 130 20.51 23.70 3.93
N HIS A 131 21.35 23.38 2.95
CA HIS A 131 20.82 22.76 1.74
C HIS A 131 21.17 21.32 1.35
N HIS A 132 21.88 20.49 2.12
CA HIS A 132 22.09 19.09 1.70
C HIS A 132 21.19 18.09 2.42
N ASN A 133 21.28 17.90 3.74
CA ASN A 133 20.44 16.94 4.44
C ASN A 133 18.94 17.29 4.38
N GLN A 134 18.60 18.59 4.43
CA GLN A 134 17.21 19.05 4.36
C GLN A 134 16.65 19.01 2.93
N GLN A 135 17.51 19.12 1.92
CA GLN A 135 17.13 18.99 0.51
C GLN A 135 16.92 17.52 0.14
N ASP A 136 17.77 16.61 0.62
CA ASP A 136 17.58 15.17 0.42
C ASP A 136 16.30 14.68 1.11
N ALA A 137 16.03 15.12 2.34
CA ALA A 137 14.77 14.83 3.01
C ALA A 137 13.56 15.44 2.26
N ALA A 138 13.66 16.67 1.74
CA ALA A 138 12.58 17.28 0.96
C ALA A 138 12.32 16.54 -0.37
N LEU A 139 13.39 16.13 -1.06
CA LEU A 139 13.30 15.33 -2.29
C LEU A 139 12.67 13.96 -2.00
N ARG A 140 13.01 13.32 -0.88
CA ARG A 140 12.39 12.07 -0.43
C ARG A 140 10.89 12.23 -0.16
N ARG A 141 10.47 13.30 0.51
CA ARG A 141 9.03 13.60 0.73
C ARG A 141 8.30 13.79 -0.59
N GLU A 142 8.90 14.57 -1.48
CA GLU A 142 8.36 14.83 -2.81
C GLU A 142 8.22 13.52 -3.61
N GLY A 143 9.20 12.62 -3.52
CA GLY A 143 9.12 11.29 -4.13
C GLY A 143 7.99 10.44 -3.55
N VAL A 144 7.84 10.41 -2.23
CA VAL A 144 6.74 9.70 -1.55
C VAL A 144 5.39 10.25 -2.01
N LYS A 145 5.27 11.58 -2.08
CA LYS A 145 4.07 12.25 -2.56
C LYS A 145 3.78 11.88 -4.01
N GLN A 146 4.76 11.91 -4.91
CA GLN A 146 4.57 11.52 -6.31
C GLN A 146 4.04 10.08 -6.46
N ILE A 147 4.56 9.15 -5.65
CA ILE A 147 4.07 7.76 -5.65
C ILE A 147 2.62 7.70 -5.16
N GLN A 148 2.27 8.41 -4.09
CA GLN A 148 0.89 8.47 -3.58
C GLN A 148 -0.08 9.09 -4.60
N GLU A 149 0.33 10.19 -5.25
CA GLU A 149 -0.43 10.84 -6.31
C GLU A 149 -0.68 9.91 -7.49
N GLN A 150 0.34 9.14 -7.89
CA GLN A 150 0.22 8.14 -8.94
C GLN A 150 -0.77 7.05 -8.56
N ILE A 151 -0.69 6.51 -7.34
CA ILE A 151 -1.64 5.50 -6.84
C ILE A 151 -3.07 6.01 -6.98
N PHE A 152 -3.36 7.20 -6.46
CA PHE A 152 -4.72 7.73 -6.51
C PHE A 152 -5.15 8.11 -7.91
N LYS A 153 -4.26 8.63 -8.76
CA LYS A 153 -4.57 8.93 -10.16
C LYS A 153 -4.99 7.68 -10.93
N GLU A 154 -4.25 6.58 -10.77
CA GLU A 154 -4.60 5.29 -11.39
C GLU A 154 -5.91 4.73 -10.83
N MET A 155 -6.10 4.73 -9.51
CA MET A 155 -7.34 4.28 -8.89
C MET A 155 -8.56 5.12 -9.35
N LEU A 156 -8.43 6.44 -9.42
CA LEU A 156 -9.49 7.35 -9.88
C LEU A 156 -9.86 7.12 -11.36
N ALA A 157 -8.89 6.73 -12.19
CA ALA A 157 -9.13 6.42 -13.59
C ALA A 157 -9.92 5.11 -13.78
N ILE A 158 -9.79 4.17 -12.84
CA ILE A 158 -10.52 2.89 -12.84
C ILE A 158 -11.91 3.06 -12.23
N ASP A 159 -11.99 3.60 -11.00
CA ASP A 159 -13.22 3.70 -10.23
C ASP A 159 -13.18 4.90 -9.28
N LYS A 160 -13.71 6.03 -9.76
CA LYS A 160 -13.69 7.30 -9.03
C LYS A 160 -14.35 7.23 -7.65
N GLU A 161 -15.48 6.52 -7.52
CA GLU A 161 -16.24 6.49 -6.27
C GLU A 161 -15.46 5.75 -5.17
N ARG A 162 -15.04 4.51 -5.44
CA ARG A 162 -14.30 3.71 -4.45
C ARG A 162 -12.88 4.22 -4.23
N ALA A 163 -12.25 4.85 -5.24
CA ALA A 163 -10.96 5.53 -5.06
C ALA A 163 -11.07 6.70 -4.07
N ILE A 164 -12.11 7.54 -4.16
CA ILE A 164 -12.34 8.64 -3.20
C ILE A 164 -12.54 8.10 -1.78
N THR A 165 -13.29 6.99 -1.62
CA THR A 165 -13.44 6.33 -0.31
C THR A 165 -12.09 5.84 0.22
N THR A 166 -11.29 5.19 -0.61
CA THR A 166 -9.95 4.71 -0.26
C THR A 166 -9.04 5.86 0.18
N MET A 167 -9.01 6.95 -0.58
CA MET A 167 -8.28 8.18 -0.24
C MET A 167 -8.67 8.71 1.14
N LYS A 168 -9.97 8.83 1.42
CA LYS A 168 -10.48 9.32 2.72
C LYS A 168 -10.06 8.42 3.88
N MET A 169 -10.11 7.10 3.69
CA MET A 169 -9.73 6.16 4.75
C MET A 169 -8.23 6.15 4.99
N TRP A 170 -7.43 6.21 3.91
CA TRP A 170 -5.98 6.34 4.02
C TRP A 170 -5.58 7.65 4.72
N GLN A 171 -6.23 8.78 4.41
CA GLN A 171 -5.98 10.04 5.12
C GLN A 171 -6.29 9.92 6.62
N LYS A 172 -7.42 9.29 6.98
CA LYS A 172 -7.75 9.05 8.38
C LYS A 172 -6.72 8.15 9.07
N PHE A 173 -6.25 7.10 8.41
CA PHE A 173 -5.17 6.23 8.90
C PHE A 173 -3.92 7.05 9.25
N VAL A 174 -3.44 7.86 8.31
CA VAL A 174 -2.25 8.73 8.51
C VAL A 174 -2.45 9.68 9.69
N LYS A 175 -3.66 10.26 9.87
CA LYS A 175 -3.99 11.10 11.04
C LYS A 175 -3.87 10.32 12.34
N VAL A 176 -4.44 9.12 12.42
CA VAL A 176 -4.47 8.34 13.65
C VAL A 176 -3.07 7.85 14.02
N GLN A 177 -2.28 7.37 13.05
CA GLN A 177 -0.91 6.92 13.27
C GLN A 177 -0.02 8.05 13.81
N SER A 178 -0.30 9.32 13.43
CA SER A 178 0.46 10.48 13.93
C SER A 178 0.15 10.90 15.37
N SER A 179 -0.86 10.31 16.03
CA SER A 179 -1.43 10.84 17.27
C SER A 179 -0.85 10.29 18.57
N ARG A 180 -0.22 9.09 18.56
CA ARG A 180 0.40 8.47 19.74
C ARG A 180 1.91 8.34 19.56
N LYS A 181 2.67 8.64 20.61
CA LYS A 181 4.12 8.39 20.62
C LYS A 181 4.37 6.90 20.83
N ARG A 182 5.14 6.25 19.95
CA ARG A 182 5.57 4.84 20.11
C ARG A 182 6.33 4.57 21.42
N SER A 183 6.83 5.61 22.08
CA SER A 183 7.62 5.52 23.32
C SER A 183 6.80 5.37 24.60
N GLU A 184 5.47 5.40 24.55
CA GLU A 184 4.63 5.26 25.74
C GLU A 184 4.22 3.79 25.94
N PRO A 185 4.53 3.17 27.10
CA PRO A 185 4.16 1.79 27.35
C PRO A 185 2.64 1.64 27.46
N PHE A 186 2.12 0.49 27.03
CA PHE A 186 0.72 0.13 27.26
C PHE A 186 0.60 -0.64 28.58
N SER A 187 -0.49 -0.42 29.30
CA SER A 187 -0.77 -1.09 30.59
C SER A 187 -1.13 -2.57 30.45
N GLY A 188 -1.50 -3.01 29.25
CA GLY A 188 -1.85 -4.38 28.94
C GLY A 188 -2.48 -4.51 27.55
N LEU A 189 -2.87 -5.73 27.19
CA LEU A 189 -3.37 -6.03 25.86
C LEU A 189 -4.69 -5.31 25.53
N ASP A 190 -5.57 -5.10 26.51
CA ASP A 190 -6.85 -4.43 26.29
C ASP A 190 -6.68 -2.95 25.90
N GLU A 191 -5.61 -2.30 26.36
CA GLU A 191 -5.24 -0.95 25.93
C GLU A 191 -4.48 -0.97 24.60
N TYR A 192 -3.64 -1.99 24.40
CA TYR A 192 -2.83 -2.15 23.19
C TYR A 192 -3.67 -2.45 21.94
N LEU A 193 -4.65 -3.35 22.04
CA LEU A 193 -5.32 -3.92 20.88
C LEU A 193 -6.12 -2.89 20.05
N PRO A 194 -6.88 -1.94 20.64
CA PRO A 194 -7.55 -0.89 19.88
C PRO A 194 -6.56 0.03 19.13
N TYR A 195 -5.41 0.33 19.75
CA TYR A 195 -4.34 1.05 19.08
C TYR A 195 -3.77 0.21 17.93
N ARG A 196 -3.46 -1.05 18.21
CA ARG A 196 -2.79 -1.94 17.27
C ARG A 196 -3.62 -2.24 16.04
N ILE A 197 -4.93 -2.39 16.17
CA ILE A 197 -5.83 -2.53 15.00
C ILE A 197 -5.71 -1.34 14.05
N SER A 198 -5.69 -0.12 14.59
CA SER A 198 -5.51 1.06 13.77
C SER A 198 -4.11 1.14 13.17
N ASP A 199 -3.08 0.80 13.95
CA ASP A 199 -1.67 0.83 13.57
C ASP A 199 -1.34 -0.23 12.49
N ALA A 200 -1.95 -1.41 12.58
CA ALA A 200 -1.90 -2.48 11.57
C ALA A 200 -2.63 -2.13 10.26
N GLY A 201 -3.24 -0.94 10.17
CA GLY A 201 -3.77 -0.41 8.92
C GLY A 201 -5.25 -0.69 8.66
N GLU A 202 -6.10 -0.86 9.68
CA GLU A 202 -7.56 -1.08 9.53
C GLU A 202 -8.20 -0.26 8.41
N LEU A 203 -7.99 1.06 8.47
CA LEU A 203 -8.60 2.01 7.54
C LEU A 203 -7.96 1.95 6.14
N PHE A 204 -6.65 1.72 6.05
CA PHE A 204 -5.96 1.55 4.77
C PHE A 204 -6.47 0.30 4.05
N TRP A 205 -6.54 -0.81 4.77
CA TRP A 205 -6.98 -2.10 4.24
C TRP A 205 -8.48 -2.11 3.90
N PHE A 206 -9.33 -1.45 4.70
CA PHE A 206 -10.73 -1.21 4.33
C PHE A 206 -10.83 -0.56 2.95
N GLY A 207 -10.01 0.47 2.69
CA GLY A 207 -9.91 1.10 1.38
C GLY A 207 -9.49 0.13 0.29
N LEU A 208 -8.45 -0.68 0.53
CA LEU A 208 -7.98 -1.66 -0.44
C LEU A 208 -9.02 -2.76 -0.75
N ILE A 209 -9.67 -3.35 0.24
CA ILE A 209 -10.72 -4.36 0.01
C ILE A 209 -11.87 -3.74 -0.79
N THR A 210 -12.38 -2.58 -0.36
CA THR A 210 -13.53 -1.94 -1.03
C THR A 210 -13.19 -1.49 -2.44
N PHE A 211 -11.99 -0.97 -2.69
CA PHE A 211 -11.53 -0.68 -4.05
C PHE A 211 -11.29 -1.94 -4.87
N GLY A 212 -10.52 -2.90 -4.36
CA GLY A 212 -10.13 -4.12 -5.06
C GLY A 212 -11.32 -4.97 -5.50
N MET A 213 -12.34 -5.06 -4.65
CA MET A 213 -13.55 -5.86 -4.92
C MET A 213 -14.74 -5.03 -5.44
N GLY A 214 -14.59 -3.71 -5.57
CA GLY A 214 -15.64 -2.82 -6.08
C GLY A 214 -16.82 -2.59 -5.13
N LEU A 215 -16.60 -2.69 -3.81
CA LEU A 215 -17.65 -2.59 -2.78
C LEU A 215 -17.88 -1.13 -2.34
N THR A 216 -19.14 -0.75 -2.13
CA THR A 216 -19.55 0.50 -1.49
C THR A 216 -20.36 0.19 -0.23
N ILE A 217 -19.76 0.43 0.93
CA ILE A 217 -20.46 0.33 2.22
C ILE A 217 -21.26 1.63 2.45
N PRO A 218 -22.59 1.56 2.62
CA PRO A 218 -23.39 2.73 2.94
C PRO A 218 -22.95 3.41 4.24
N GLU A 219 -23.02 4.74 4.29
CA GLU A 219 -22.58 5.50 5.47
C GLU A 219 -23.30 5.09 6.77
N HIS A 220 -24.59 4.76 6.68
CA HIS A 220 -25.38 4.30 7.83
C HIS A 220 -25.00 2.90 8.34
N GLU A 221 -24.27 2.11 7.53
CA GLU A 221 -23.77 0.79 7.92
C GLU A 221 -22.32 0.83 8.41
N MET A 222 -21.60 1.95 8.26
CA MET A 222 -20.16 2.03 8.55
C MET A 222 -19.83 1.71 10.02
N SER A 223 -20.64 2.17 10.97
CA SER A 223 -20.45 1.83 12.39
C SER A 223 -20.66 0.34 12.64
N LEU A 224 -21.68 -0.25 12.02
CA LEU A 224 -21.97 -1.67 12.15
C LEU A 224 -20.89 -2.53 11.47
N CYS A 225 -20.38 -2.12 10.32
CA CYS A 225 -19.24 -2.75 9.65
C CYS A 225 -18.05 -2.85 10.62
N LYS A 226 -17.67 -1.74 11.25
CA LYS A 226 -16.61 -1.76 12.25
C LYS A 226 -16.88 -2.73 13.41
N GLU A 227 -18.11 -2.78 13.92
CA GLU A 227 -18.49 -3.70 14.99
C GLU A 227 -18.43 -5.18 14.57
N LEU A 228 -18.92 -5.50 13.37
CA LEU A 228 -18.93 -6.86 12.83
C LEU A 228 -17.51 -7.38 12.57
N ASP A 229 -16.65 -6.54 12.01
CA ASP A 229 -15.34 -6.96 11.50
C ASP A 229 -14.23 -6.84 12.57
N GLN A 230 -14.55 -6.28 13.74
CA GLN A 230 -13.64 -6.12 14.88
C GLN A 230 -12.88 -7.42 15.24
N PRO A 231 -13.52 -8.61 15.34
CA PRO A 231 -12.77 -9.83 15.66
C PRO A 231 -11.81 -10.27 14.56
N ALA A 232 -12.14 -10.03 13.28
CA ALA A 232 -11.22 -10.32 12.18
C ALA A 232 -9.99 -9.40 12.25
N TRP A 233 -10.20 -8.12 12.57
CA TRP A 233 -9.13 -7.15 12.78
C TRP A 233 -8.20 -7.50 13.95
N GLU A 234 -8.78 -7.95 15.06
CA GLU A 234 -8.00 -8.46 16.20
C GLU A 234 -7.13 -9.67 15.80
N ALA A 235 -7.70 -10.62 15.06
CA ALA A 235 -6.97 -11.79 14.58
C ALA A 235 -5.85 -11.40 13.61
N LEU A 236 -6.09 -10.48 12.67
CA LEU A 236 -5.09 -9.98 11.74
C LEU A 236 -3.91 -9.32 12.46
N ALA A 237 -4.21 -8.39 13.37
CA ALA A 237 -3.21 -7.67 14.16
C ALA A 237 -2.35 -8.61 15.02
N LEU A 238 -2.98 -9.50 15.79
CA LEU A 238 -2.26 -10.43 16.66
C LEU A 238 -1.48 -11.49 15.88
N THR A 239 -2.01 -11.94 14.74
CA THR A 239 -1.28 -12.85 13.85
C THR A 239 -0.04 -12.16 13.32
N ASN A 240 -0.14 -10.90 12.89
CA ASN A 240 1.01 -10.13 12.46
C ASN A 240 2.06 -10.08 13.57
N ASP A 241 1.68 -9.64 14.77
CA ASP A 241 2.57 -9.56 15.93
C ASP A 241 3.26 -10.88 16.25
N LEU A 242 2.54 -12.01 16.14
CA LEU A 242 3.08 -13.33 16.42
C LEU A 242 4.19 -13.74 15.44
N TYR A 243 4.04 -13.45 14.15
CA TYR A 243 4.98 -13.87 13.10
C TYR A 243 6.04 -12.81 12.77
N SER A 244 5.77 -11.53 13.06
CA SER A 244 6.75 -10.44 12.92
C SER A 244 7.63 -10.26 14.16
N TRP A 245 7.31 -10.91 15.28
CA TRP A 245 7.97 -10.73 16.57
C TRP A 245 9.50 -10.75 16.50
N GLU A 246 10.09 -11.79 15.90
CA GLU A 246 11.54 -11.91 15.82
C GLU A 246 12.16 -10.73 15.07
N LYS A 247 11.57 -10.34 13.94
CA LYS A 247 12.02 -9.18 13.16
C LYS A 247 11.92 -7.91 13.99
N GLU A 248 10.76 -7.63 14.57
CA GLU A 248 10.50 -6.39 15.31
C GLU A 248 11.35 -6.28 16.59
N ARG A 249 11.52 -7.39 17.32
CA ARG A 249 12.39 -7.46 18.49
C ARG A 249 13.83 -7.17 18.12
N ASP A 250 14.33 -7.77 17.04
CA ASP A 250 15.71 -7.59 16.59
C ASP A 250 15.93 -6.16 16.05
N ASP A 251 14.94 -5.58 15.38
CA ASP A 251 15.01 -4.20 14.88
C ASP A 251 14.96 -3.18 16.03
N ALA A 252 14.08 -3.37 17.02
CA ALA A 252 14.05 -2.57 18.25
C ALA A 252 15.37 -2.65 19.01
N ALA A 253 15.97 -3.84 19.10
CA ALA A 253 17.27 -4.03 19.73
C ALA A 253 18.40 -3.29 18.99
N LYS A 254 18.41 -3.30 17.65
CA LYS A 254 19.36 -2.51 16.84
C LYS A 254 19.18 -1.01 17.02
N ALA A 255 17.93 -0.56 17.13
CA ALA A 255 17.59 0.85 17.35
C ALA A 255 17.81 1.32 18.80
N GLY A 256 18.12 0.39 19.72
CA GLY A 256 18.29 0.71 21.15
C GLY A 256 16.97 1.08 21.84
N GLU A 257 15.83 0.64 21.30
CA GLU A 257 14.51 0.89 21.88
C GLU A 257 14.30 0.01 23.13
N ALA A 258 13.73 0.61 24.17
CA ALA A 258 13.45 -0.08 25.43
C ALA A 258 12.13 -0.89 25.39
N LEU A 259 11.32 -0.67 24.38
CA LEU A 259 9.95 -1.18 24.24
C LEU A 259 9.82 -1.77 22.83
N VAL A 260 9.01 -2.82 22.67
CA VAL A 260 8.62 -3.33 21.35
C VAL A 260 7.12 -3.19 21.23
N VAL A 261 6.64 -2.51 20.19
CA VAL A 261 5.20 -2.27 19.96
C VAL A 261 4.54 -3.53 19.37
N ASN A 262 4.52 -4.60 20.15
CA ASN A 262 4.11 -5.93 19.74
C ASN A 262 3.41 -6.66 20.90
N ALA A 263 2.29 -7.35 20.63
CA ALA A 263 1.53 -8.09 21.63
C ALA A 263 2.37 -9.08 22.45
N ILE A 264 3.40 -9.72 21.87
CA ILE A 264 4.26 -10.66 22.60
C ILE A 264 4.98 -9.95 23.75
N TRP A 265 5.58 -8.78 23.47
CA TRP A 265 6.23 -7.97 24.51
C TRP A 265 5.24 -7.52 25.57
N ILE A 266 4.06 -7.06 25.16
CA ILE A 266 2.99 -6.61 26.07
C ILE A 266 2.54 -7.75 27.01
N LEU A 267 2.33 -8.95 26.48
CA LEU A 267 1.92 -10.11 27.26
C LEU A 267 3.01 -10.56 28.24
N MET A 268 4.29 -10.52 27.82
CA MET A 268 5.42 -10.77 28.72
C MET A 268 5.42 -9.80 29.90
N GLN A 269 5.21 -8.50 29.65
CA GLN A 269 5.19 -7.49 30.73
C GLN A 269 3.95 -7.65 31.62
N GLN A 270 2.77 -7.77 31.01
CA GLN A 270 1.49 -7.82 31.73
C GLN A 270 1.39 -9.03 32.67
N TYR A 271 1.86 -10.20 32.22
CA TYR A 271 1.71 -11.45 32.98
C TYR A 271 3.02 -11.93 33.62
N SER A 272 4.15 -11.24 33.39
CA SER A 272 5.48 -11.64 33.87
C SER A 272 5.84 -13.08 33.45
N VAL A 273 5.59 -13.41 32.19
CA VAL A 273 5.81 -14.74 31.60
C VAL A 273 6.95 -14.74 30.58
N SER A 274 7.43 -15.94 30.23
CA SER A 274 8.42 -16.11 29.17
C SER A 274 7.88 -15.75 27.79
N GLU A 275 8.79 -15.52 26.82
CA GLU A 275 8.42 -15.28 25.42
C GLU A 275 7.57 -16.44 24.84
N THR A 276 7.89 -17.68 25.21
CA THR A 276 7.16 -18.87 24.74
C THR A 276 5.72 -18.87 25.26
N GLU A 277 5.55 -18.62 26.55
CA GLU A 277 4.22 -18.52 27.18
C GLU A 277 3.42 -17.34 26.61
N ALA A 278 4.06 -16.19 26.37
CA ALA A 278 3.42 -15.03 25.74
C ALA A 278 2.94 -15.34 24.30
N LYS A 279 3.74 -16.09 23.52
CA LYS A 279 3.31 -16.58 22.20
C LYS A 279 2.13 -17.52 22.29
N ASP A 280 2.08 -18.40 23.29
CA ASP A 280 0.94 -19.30 23.50
C ASP A 280 -0.34 -18.55 23.90
N LEU A 281 -0.22 -17.53 24.77
CA LEU A 281 -1.33 -16.63 25.09
C LEU A 281 -1.83 -15.86 23.86
N CYS A 282 -0.90 -15.38 23.02
CA CYS A 282 -1.24 -14.70 21.77
C CYS A 282 -2.00 -15.64 20.81
N ARG A 283 -1.51 -16.88 20.62
CA ARG A 283 -2.19 -17.91 19.82
C ARG A 283 -3.60 -18.20 20.32
N GLN A 284 -3.80 -18.28 21.64
CA GLN A 284 -5.12 -18.48 22.21
C GLN A 284 -6.08 -17.33 21.84
N LYS A 285 -5.62 -16.07 21.99
CA LYS A 285 -6.43 -14.90 21.63
C LYS A 285 -6.74 -14.82 20.14
N ILE A 286 -5.78 -15.18 19.27
CA ILE A 286 -6.04 -15.30 17.82
C ILE A 286 -7.18 -16.29 17.57
N LYS A 287 -7.13 -17.49 18.17
CA LYS A 287 -8.19 -18.51 18.02
C LYS A 287 -9.56 -18.01 18.49
N GLU A 288 -9.61 -17.32 19.61
CA GLU A 288 -10.86 -16.72 20.14
C GLU A 288 -11.43 -15.65 19.19
N SER A 289 -10.57 -14.80 18.63
CA SER A 289 -10.97 -13.78 17.64
C SER A 289 -11.40 -14.39 16.31
N VAL A 290 -10.69 -15.41 15.81
CA VAL A 290 -11.07 -16.16 14.60
C VAL A 290 -12.42 -16.86 14.76
N SER A 291 -12.63 -17.55 15.87
CA SER A 291 -13.92 -18.23 16.11
C SER A 291 -15.09 -17.25 16.09
N ARG A 292 -14.91 -16.03 16.63
CA ARG A 292 -15.94 -14.99 16.57
C ARG A 292 -16.12 -14.44 15.16
N ALA A 293 -15.02 -14.19 14.43
CA ALA A 293 -15.07 -13.70 13.05
C ALA A 293 -15.84 -14.68 12.14
N VAL A 294 -15.57 -15.99 12.24
CA VAL A 294 -16.28 -17.03 11.48
C VAL A 294 -17.78 -17.00 11.77
N GLN A 295 -18.18 -16.98 13.05
CA GLN A 295 -19.60 -16.92 13.45
C GLN A 295 -20.30 -15.65 12.92
N ILE A 296 -19.61 -14.51 12.94
CA ILE A 296 -20.14 -13.26 12.40
C ILE A 296 -20.29 -13.35 10.89
N ALA A 297 -19.29 -13.84 10.16
CA ALA A 297 -19.37 -14.01 8.71
C ALA A 297 -20.53 -14.94 8.31
N GLU A 298 -20.65 -16.08 8.97
CA GLU A 298 -21.74 -17.04 8.74
C GLU A 298 -23.13 -16.44 8.97
N SER A 299 -23.32 -15.75 10.11
CA SER A 299 -24.60 -15.11 10.42
C SER A 299 -24.92 -13.95 9.49
N THR A 300 -23.91 -13.18 9.09
CA THR A 300 -24.03 -12.01 8.21
C THR A 300 -24.48 -12.38 6.79
N ARG A 301 -24.08 -13.55 6.27
CA ARG A 301 -24.48 -14.02 4.93
C ARG A 301 -25.99 -14.05 4.70
N ASN A 302 -26.77 -14.33 5.74
CA ASN A 302 -28.23 -14.47 5.66
C ASN A 302 -29.00 -13.22 6.12
N ARG A 303 -28.31 -12.17 6.57
CA ARG A 303 -28.94 -10.93 7.05
C ARG A 303 -29.46 -10.10 5.89
N THR A 304 -30.78 -10.06 5.70
CA THR A 304 -31.42 -9.27 4.63
C THR A 304 -31.50 -7.78 4.95
N ASP A 305 -31.26 -7.39 6.19
CA ASP A 305 -31.23 -6.00 6.64
C ASP A 305 -29.92 -5.27 6.30
N LEU A 306 -28.89 -6.00 5.88
CA LEU A 306 -27.61 -5.45 5.45
C LEU A 306 -27.52 -5.30 3.93
N SER A 307 -26.71 -4.34 3.47
CA SER A 307 -26.31 -4.25 2.07
C SER A 307 -25.56 -5.52 1.61
N LEU A 308 -25.61 -5.81 0.32
CA LEU A 308 -24.85 -6.92 -0.25
C LEU A 308 -23.34 -6.70 -0.08
N ASP A 309 -22.90 -5.48 -0.30
CA ASP A 309 -21.50 -5.07 -0.22
C ASP A 309 -20.94 -5.22 1.20
N LEU A 310 -21.71 -4.92 2.24
CA LEU A 310 -21.29 -5.19 3.62
C LEU A 310 -21.17 -6.69 3.90
N ARG A 311 -22.14 -7.50 3.46
CA ARG A 311 -22.02 -8.97 3.60
C ARG A 311 -20.78 -9.52 2.88
N GLN A 312 -20.46 -8.98 1.71
CA GLN A 312 -19.26 -9.35 0.96
C GLN A 312 -17.99 -8.84 1.64
N TYR A 313 -18.00 -7.64 2.22
CA TYR A 313 -16.85 -7.10 2.95
C TYR A 313 -16.52 -7.96 4.19
N THR A 314 -17.53 -8.34 4.98
CA THR A 314 -17.34 -9.21 6.16
C THR A 314 -16.80 -10.60 5.76
N ASP A 315 -17.28 -11.17 4.65
CA ASP A 315 -16.66 -12.39 4.07
C ASP A 315 -15.19 -12.12 3.67
N ALA A 316 -14.91 -11.00 2.99
CA ALA A 316 -13.58 -10.67 2.48
C ALA A 316 -12.53 -10.48 3.59
N ILE A 317 -12.86 -9.71 4.64
CA ILE A 317 -11.95 -9.51 5.77
C ILE A 317 -11.71 -10.83 6.54
N THR A 318 -12.69 -11.73 6.56
CA THR A 318 -12.52 -13.08 7.12
C THR A 318 -11.52 -13.90 6.29
N TYR A 319 -11.60 -13.85 4.94
CA TYR A 319 -10.57 -14.47 4.08
C TYR A 319 -9.19 -13.80 4.20
N SER A 320 -9.13 -12.50 4.52
CA SER A 320 -7.86 -11.85 4.85
C SER A 320 -7.18 -12.51 6.05
N VAL A 321 -7.91 -13.06 7.02
CA VAL A 321 -7.34 -13.76 8.19
C VAL A 321 -6.54 -14.99 7.76
N SER A 322 -7.13 -15.88 6.96
CA SER A 322 -6.43 -17.08 6.47
C SER A 322 -5.27 -16.72 5.53
N GLY A 323 -5.49 -15.73 4.66
CA GLY A 323 -4.44 -15.25 3.75
C GLY A 323 -3.24 -14.67 4.49
N ASN A 324 -3.48 -13.81 5.48
CA ASN A 324 -2.44 -13.16 6.28
C ASN A 324 -1.65 -14.20 7.07
N LEU A 325 -2.33 -15.16 7.70
CA LEU A 325 -1.69 -16.24 8.44
C LEU A 325 -0.77 -17.07 7.53
N VAL A 326 -1.30 -17.58 6.42
CA VAL A 326 -0.53 -18.46 5.54
C VAL A 326 0.63 -17.70 4.91
N TRP A 327 0.42 -16.48 4.40
CA TRP A 327 1.52 -15.64 3.94
C TRP A 327 2.57 -15.44 5.06
N SER A 328 2.16 -15.11 6.29
CA SER A 328 3.08 -14.86 7.41
C SER A 328 3.92 -16.09 7.80
N ILE A 329 3.42 -17.30 7.58
CA ILE A 329 4.17 -18.55 7.83
C ILE A 329 5.29 -18.75 6.78
N TYR A 330 5.08 -18.30 5.54
CA TYR A 330 5.96 -18.62 4.41
C TYR A 330 6.72 -17.41 3.84
N CYS A 331 6.39 -16.17 4.22
CA CYS A 331 6.93 -14.99 3.56
C CYS A 331 8.42 -14.76 3.87
N PRO A 332 9.22 -14.30 2.89
CA PRO A 332 10.61 -13.93 3.13
C PRO A 332 10.78 -12.76 4.10
N ARG A 333 9.74 -11.92 4.23
CA ARG A 333 9.71 -10.76 5.13
C ARG A 333 9.97 -11.15 6.59
N TYR A 334 9.37 -12.25 7.04
CA TYR A 334 9.51 -12.74 8.43
C TYR A 334 10.48 -13.91 8.54
N HIS A 335 10.75 -14.61 7.44
CA HIS A 335 11.57 -15.82 7.44
C HIS A 335 12.80 -15.66 6.54
N ALA A 336 13.94 -15.30 7.14
CA ALA A 336 15.21 -15.16 6.42
C ALA A 336 15.60 -16.41 5.60
N LYS A 337 15.24 -17.60 6.07
CA LYS A 337 15.45 -18.88 5.36
C LYS A 337 14.67 -19.01 4.05
N GLN A 338 13.61 -18.24 3.85
CA GLN A 338 12.79 -18.26 2.64
C GLN A 338 13.33 -17.34 1.54
N VAL A 339 14.23 -16.41 1.89
CA VAL A 339 14.78 -15.41 0.97
C VAL A 339 15.50 -16.05 -0.22
N GLU A 340 16.32 -17.08 0.01
CA GLU A 340 17.08 -17.73 -1.07
C GLU A 340 16.16 -18.40 -2.09
N ARG A 341 15.20 -19.22 -1.64
CA ARG A 341 14.19 -19.84 -2.51
C ARG A 341 13.43 -18.78 -3.31
N ASN A 342 13.00 -17.72 -2.64
CA ASN A 342 12.20 -16.67 -3.27
C ASN A 342 13.00 -15.83 -4.27
N ASN A 343 14.31 -15.64 -4.05
CA ASN A 343 15.20 -15.04 -5.04
C ASN A 343 15.28 -15.89 -6.32
N VAL A 344 15.35 -17.21 -6.20
CA VAL A 344 15.37 -18.12 -7.36
C VAL A 344 14.06 -17.99 -8.14
N PHE A 345 12.92 -18.13 -7.45
CA PHE A 345 11.59 -17.96 -8.04
C PHE A 345 11.46 -16.64 -8.81
N LEU A 346 11.83 -15.52 -8.18
CA LEU A 346 11.69 -14.20 -8.80
C LEU A 346 12.65 -14.03 -9.98
N SER A 347 13.86 -14.58 -9.90
CA SER A 347 14.82 -14.53 -11.01
C SER A 347 14.33 -15.32 -12.22
N GLU A 348 13.69 -16.47 -12.00
CA GLU A 348 13.07 -17.27 -13.05
C GLU A 348 11.90 -16.53 -13.70
N TYR A 349 11.02 -15.92 -12.90
CA TYR A 349 9.93 -15.09 -13.38
C TYR A 349 10.42 -13.93 -14.27
N LEU A 350 11.41 -13.16 -13.80
CA LEU A 350 11.97 -12.03 -14.56
C LEU A 350 12.62 -12.48 -15.87
N ARG A 351 13.25 -13.65 -15.87
CA ARG A 351 13.84 -14.23 -17.08
C ARG A 351 12.74 -14.56 -18.08
N GLU A 352 11.64 -15.18 -17.65
CA GLU A 352 10.53 -15.56 -18.51
C GLU A 352 9.81 -14.35 -19.12
N GLU A 353 9.54 -13.31 -18.32
CA GLU A 353 8.97 -12.04 -18.81
C GLU A 353 9.88 -11.36 -19.84
N SER A 354 11.21 -11.42 -19.64
CA SER A 354 12.18 -10.86 -20.60
C SER A 354 12.20 -11.59 -21.96
N PHE A 355 11.61 -12.79 -22.03
CA PHE A 355 11.50 -13.59 -23.26
C PHE A 355 10.12 -13.47 -23.94
N ASP A 356 9.20 -12.63 -23.47
CA ASP A 356 7.92 -12.39 -24.16
C ASP A 356 8.16 -11.76 -25.55
N PRO A 357 7.78 -12.42 -26.66
CA PRO A 357 8.02 -11.93 -28.02
C PRO A 357 7.38 -10.58 -28.35
N GLN A 358 6.42 -10.10 -27.54
CA GLN A 358 5.73 -8.82 -27.80
C GLN A 358 6.66 -7.60 -27.64
N ASP A 359 7.63 -7.65 -26.72
CA ASP A 359 8.58 -6.54 -26.51
C ASP A 359 9.70 -6.49 -27.58
N GLN A 360 9.96 -7.60 -28.28
CA GLN A 360 10.97 -7.64 -29.35
C GLN A 360 10.51 -6.95 -30.65
N LEU A 361 9.22 -6.69 -30.83
CA LEU A 361 8.70 -5.97 -32.00
C LEU A 361 8.86 -4.44 -31.89
N HIS A 362 9.13 -3.90 -30.69
CA HIS A 362 9.33 -2.47 -30.48
C HIS A 362 10.80 -2.02 -30.42
N GLN A 363 11.77 -2.96 -30.48
CA GLN A 363 13.20 -2.66 -30.44
C GLN A 363 13.98 -3.07 -31.70
N GLN A 364 13.37 -3.03 -32.89
CA GLN A 364 14.15 -3.02 -34.13
C GLN A 364 14.36 -1.59 -34.63
N PRO A 365 15.62 -1.11 -34.77
CA PRO A 365 15.90 0.10 -35.52
C PRO A 365 15.46 -0.11 -36.96
N GLN A 366 14.63 0.79 -37.50
CA GLN A 366 14.37 0.85 -38.95
C GLN A 366 15.70 1.04 -39.69
N MET A 367 16.28 -0.05 -40.20
CA MET A 367 17.27 0.03 -41.26
C MET A 367 16.53 0.44 -42.53
N SER A 368 16.67 1.71 -42.90
CA SER A 368 16.26 2.23 -44.19
C SER A 368 17.02 1.48 -45.30
N GLN A 369 16.28 0.67 -46.07
CA GLN A 369 16.78 0.11 -47.31
C GLN A 369 16.98 1.25 -48.32
N SER A 370 18.23 1.63 -48.54
CA SER A 370 18.65 2.50 -49.63
C SER A 370 18.57 1.73 -50.96
N ASN A 371 17.51 1.96 -51.74
CA ASN A 371 17.50 1.60 -53.15
C ASN A 371 18.33 2.62 -53.94
N HIS A 372 19.46 2.15 -54.48
CA HIS A 372 20.18 2.83 -55.53
C HIS A 372 19.34 2.91 -56.80
N ASN A 373 19.18 4.10 -57.35
CA ASN A 373 19.12 4.30 -58.79
C ASN A 373 19.95 5.55 -59.14
N ALA A 374 21.02 5.31 -59.88
CA ALA A 374 21.90 6.32 -60.43
C ALA A 374 21.26 6.99 -61.64
N GLN A 375 21.43 8.31 -61.75
CA GLN A 375 21.45 9.00 -63.03
C GLN A 375 22.33 10.25 -62.94
N ASP A 376 23.32 10.29 -63.83
CA ASP A 376 24.35 11.31 -64.00
C ASP A 376 23.79 12.68 -64.41
N ASN A 377 24.41 13.77 -63.91
CA ASN A 377 25.21 14.69 -64.74
C ASN A 377 25.66 15.97 -63.99
N ASN A 378 26.99 16.17 -63.97
CA ASN A 378 27.75 17.40 -64.22
C ASN A 378 27.15 18.79 -63.85
N HIS A 379 27.78 19.52 -62.92
CA HIS A 379 28.76 20.58 -63.21
C HIS A 379 29.19 21.39 -61.97
N ALA A 380 30.50 21.40 -61.74
CA ALA A 380 31.40 22.52 -61.41
C ALA A 380 30.94 23.80 -60.62
N THR A 381 31.82 24.13 -59.66
CA THR A 381 32.41 25.46 -59.32
C THR A 381 31.73 26.46 -58.35
N SER A 382 32.42 26.64 -57.21
CA SER A 382 33.00 27.88 -56.62
C SER A 382 32.13 29.04 -56.11
N GLY A 383 32.59 29.63 -54.98
CA GLY A 383 32.37 31.02 -54.56
C GLY A 383 31.35 31.16 -53.43
N SER A 384 31.72 31.38 -52.17
CA SER A 384 32.28 32.60 -51.53
C SER A 384 31.24 33.70 -51.21
N TYR A 385 31.34 34.19 -49.97
CA TYR A 385 30.95 35.51 -49.43
C TYR A 385 29.49 35.88 -49.07
N SER A 386 29.38 36.26 -47.78
CA SER A 386 28.88 37.55 -47.27
C SER A 386 27.41 37.74 -46.88
N HIS A 387 27.24 38.07 -45.59
CA HIS A 387 26.39 39.13 -45.00
C HIS A 387 25.33 39.80 -45.91
N ASN A 388 24.07 39.91 -45.45
CA ASN A 388 23.65 41.05 -44.61
C ASN A 388 22.19 40.92 -44.10
N LYS A 389 21.96 41.68 -43.03
CA LYS A 389 20.69 42.01 -42.34
C LYS A 389 19.57 42.48 -43.28
N TYR A 390 18.31 42.27 -42.89
CA TYR A 390 17.31 43.34 -42.75
C TYR A 390 16.14 42.94 -41.84
N THR A 391 15.72 43.93 -41.07
CA THR A 391 14.60 44.05 -40.12
C THR A 391 13.22 44.10 -40.79
N SER A 392 12.15 43.68 -40.10
CA SER A 392 10.95 44.53 -39.94
C SER A 392 10.02 44.07 -38.81
N ASN A 393 9.24 45.04 -38.34
CA ASN A 393 8.48 45.15 -37.10
C ASN A 393 7.06 44.55 -37.15
N ASN A 394 6.42 44.63 -35.96
CA ASN A 394 4.97 44.72 -35.65
C ASN A 394 4.19 43.41 -35.56
N SER A 395 3.14 43.27 -34.73
CA SER A 395 2.67 43.86 -33.47
C SER A 395 1.35 43.13 -33.13
N ARG A 396 1.08 42.80 -31.86
CA ARG A 396 -0.24 42.94 -31.18
C ARG A 396 -0.31 42.25 -29.80
N ALA A 397 -0.51 43.10 -28.79
CA ALA A 397 -1.34 42.97 -27.58
C ALA A 397 -2.68 42.21 -27.82
N SER A 398 -3.44 41.66 -26.87
CA SER A 398 -3.49 41.58 -25.39
C SER A 398 -4.61 40.57 -25.05
N SER A 399 -4.60 39.92 -23.89
CA SER A 399 -5.66 40.08 -22.87
C SER A 399 -5.53 39.06 -21.73
N SER A 400 -5.44 39.62 -20.54
CA SER A 400 -5.49 39.01 -19.23
C SER A 400 -6.94 38.84 -18.79
N PHE A 401 -7.28 37.70 -18.21
CA PHE A 401 -8.52 37.51 -17.44
C PHE A 401 -8.15 37.19 -15.99
N GLN A 402 -8.41 38.15 -15.10
CA GLN A 402 -8.43 37.97 -13.65
C GLN A 402 -9.84 37.53 -13.25
N LEU A 403 -9.95 36.46 -12.46
CA LEU A 403 -11.17 36.10 -11.74
C LEU A 403 -10.90 36.20 -10.23
N ARG A 404 -11.79 36.95 -9.59
CA ARG A 404 -11.76 37.37 -8.19
C ARG A 404 -12.04 36.19 -7.26
N GLN A 405 -11.27 36.15 -6.16
CA GLN A 405 -11.62 35.42 -4.95
C GLN A 405 -12.85 36.05 -4.30
N ASN A 406 -13.85 35.25 -3.96
CA ASN A 406 -14.85 35.57 -2.95
C ASN A 406 -14.75 34.51 -1.86
N SER A 407 -14.23 34.95 -0.72
CA SER A 407 -14.27 34.27 0.57
C SER A 407 -15.63 34.54 1.22
N ASP A 408 -16.44 33.52 1.43
CA ASP A 408 -17.47 33.49 2.47
C ASP A 408 -17.98 32.05 2.62
N LEU A 409 -18.36 31.70 3.86
CA LEU A 409 -18.89 30.40 4.36
C LEU A 409 -17.89 29.52 5.13
N LEU A 410 -17.44 30.06 6.27
CA LEU A 410 -17.00 29.31 7.45
C LEU A 410 -18.00 29.61 8.57
N ASN A 411 -18.83 28.63 8.97
CA ASN A 411 -19.26 28.32 10.36
C ASN A 411 -20.56 27.49 10.42
N ILE A 412 -20.68 26.75 11.54
CA ILE A 412 -21.82 25.95 12.08
C ILE A 412 -21.73 24.46 11.66
N ALA A 413 -21.62 23.44 12.52
CA ALA A 413 -21.91 23.30 13.95
C ALA A 413 -21.01 22.23 14.63
N VAL A 414 -20.54 22.52 15.85
CA VAL A 414 -20.18 21.50 16.85
C VAL A 414 -20.99 21.84 18.11
N GLY A 415 -22.01 21.05 18.39
CA GLY A 415 -22.77 21.11 19.63
C GLY A 415 -22.03 20.39 20.75
N ARG A 416 -21.53 21.14 21.74
CA ARG A 416 -21.17 20.61 23.06
C ARG A 416 -22.34 20.84 24.02
N LYS A 417 -22.87 19.76 24.58
CA LYS A 417 -23.62 19.75 25.84
C LYS A 417 -22.63 19.53 26.98
N GLN A 418 -22.71 20.36 28.02
CA GLN A 418 -22.40 19.98 29.41
C GLN A 418 -23.27 20.82 30.36
N SER A 419 -23.57 20.20 31.51
CA SER A 419 -24.50 20.54 32.62
C SER A 419 -25.99 20.48 32.31
#